data_AF-A0A336KD59-F1
#
_entry.id   AF-A0A336KD59-F1
#
_cell.length_a   1.000
_cell.length_b   1.000
_cell.length_c   1.000
_cell.angle_alpha   90.00
_cell.angle_beta   90.00
_cell.angle_gamma   90.00
#
_symmetry.space_group_name_H-M   'P 1'
#
loop_
_entity.id
_entity.type
_entity.pdbx_description
1 polymer ?
#
loop_
_entity_poly.entity_id
_entity_poly.type
_entity_poly.pdbx_seq_one_letter_code
_entity_poly.pdbx_strand_id
1 'polypeptide(L)'
;MEGVSVVSSDGPDTRLDYMGSFVQKSLKLKPEKWARVLAIDEHKTVLKEFADNPQELVLVIVLTQNAQIIPTLSFPLEQLKSKGVFFIKKHPIVIPREDFEKYIILGDLSSRAIDQLSVATDEIFVPLLSFAENHKDWPECVAQDVQKHVHSLKSTVYQVKNHFNYIKTYINRIIL
;
A
#
# COMPACT_ATOMS: atom_id res chain seq x y z
N MET A 1 -29.79 11.39 -8.63
CA MET A 1 -29.65 10.27 -7.70
C MET A 1 -30.08 9.03 -8.45
N GLU A 2 -29.18 8.43 -9.23
CA GLU A 2 -29.44 7.14 -9.85
C GLU A 2 -29.05 6.06 -8.84
N GLY A 3 -30.05 5.25 -8.48
CA GLY A 3 -29.86 4.12 -7.59
C GLY A 3 -28.93 3.12 -8.23
N VAL A 4 -27.77 2.88 -7.61
CA VAL A 4 -26.93 1.74 -7.94
C VAL A 4 -27.70 0.48 -7.55
N SER A 5 -28.29 -0.17 -8.55
CA SER A 5 -28.87 -1.50 -8.40
C SER A 5 -27.78 -2.44 -7.91
N VAL A 6 -27.95 -2.97 -6.70
CA VAL A 6 -27.12 -4.07 -6.18
C VAL A 6 -27.46 -5.30 -7.01
N VAL A 7 -26.72 -5.49 -8.10
CA VAL A 7 -26.78 -6.73 -8.89
C VAL A 7 -26.15 -7.80 -8.01
N SER A 8 -26.99 -8.65 -7.41
CA SER A 8 -26.53 -9.88 -6.78
C SER A 8 -26.01 -10.80 -7.88
N SER A 9 -24.69 -10.81 -8.09
CA SER A 9 -24.09 -11.75 -9.05
C SER A 9 -24.18 -13.16 -8.47
N ASP A 10 -24.87 -14.04 -9.19
CA ASP A 10 -25.12 -15.46 -8.86
C ASP A 10 -23.90 -16.35 -9.21
N GLY A 11 -22.74 -15.72 -9.45
CA GLY A 11 -21.48 -16.39 -9.76
C GLY A 11 -20.61 -16.63 -8.52
N PRO A 12 -19.59 -17.50 -8.63
CA PRO A 12 -18.61 -17.69 -7.57
C PRO A 12 -17.89 -16.38 -7.24
N ASP A 13 -17.74 -16.06 -5.96
CA ASP A 13 -17.02 -14.86 -5.51
C ASP A 13 -15.51 -15.06 -5.67
N THR A 14 -14.94 -14.50 -6.74
CA THR A 14 -13.51 -14.65 -7.09
C THR A 14 -12.63 -13.53 -6.53
N ARG A 15 -13.18 -12.60 -5.73
CA ARG A 15 -12.43 -11.42 -5.24
C ARG A 15 -11.19 -11.85 -4.45
N LEU A 16 -11.35 -12.81 -3.54
CA LEU A 16 -10.25 -13.29 -2.69
C LEU A 16 -9.20 -14.09 -3.46
N ASP A 17 -9.61 -14.82 -4.51
CA ASP A 17 -8.69 -15.60 -5.34
C ASP A 17 -7.80 -14.70 -6.20
N TYR A 18 -8.35 -13.60 -6.70
CA TYR A 18 -7.56 -12.59 -7.40
C TYR A 18 -6.56 -11.91 -6.48
N MET A 19 -7.00 -11.49 -5.28
CA MET A 19 -6.10 -10.89 -4.29
C MET A 19 -4.99 -11.88 -3.91
N GLY A 20 -5.35 -13.16 -3.73
CA GLY A 20 -4.40 -14.23 -3.49
C GLY A 20 -3.40 -14.41 -4.62
N SER A 21 -3.85 -14.36 -5.87
CA SER A 21 -2.99 -14.45 -7.06
C SER A 21 -1.97 -13.31 -7.09
N PHE A 22 -2.37 -12.08 -6.73
CA PHE A 22 -1.45 -10.96 -6.62
C PHE A 22 -0.46 -11.15 -5.45
N VAL A 23 -0.93 -11.53 -4.26
CA VAL A 23 -0.09 -11.81 -3.08
C VAL A 23 0.97 -12.86 -3.42
N GLN A 24 0.57 -13.96 -4.03
CA GLN A 24 1.47 -15.06 -4.41
C GLN A 24 2.53 -14.61 -5.40
N LYS A 25 2.15 -13.86 -6.44
CA LYS A 25 3.09 -13.34 -7.45
C LYS A 25 4.07 -12.34 -6.84
N SER A 26 3.56 -11.32 -6.13
CA SER A 26 4.36 -10.23 -5.57
C SER A 26 5.32 -10.71 -4.48
N LEU A 27 4.88 -11.65 -3.64
CA LEU A 27 5.70 -12.19 -2.54
C LEU A 27 6.43 -13.49 -2.92
N LYS A 28 6.31 -13.95 -4.16
CA LYS A 28 6.93 -15.19 -4.69
C LYS A 28 6.59 -16.42 -3.84
N LEU A 29 5.31 -16.56 -3.48
CA LEU A 29 4.81 -17.62 -2.61
C LEU A 29 4.19 -18.76 -3.41
N LYS A 30 4.28 -19.98 -2.88
CA LYS A 30 3.58 -21.13 -3.44
C LYS A 30 2.06 -21.05 -3.18
N PRO A 31 1.21 -21.65 -4.03
CA PRO A 31 -0.24 -21.57 -3.89
C PRO A 31 -0.78 -22.00 -2.52
N GLU A 32 -0.16 -23.01 -1.91
CA GLU A 32 -0.61 -23.59 -0.64
C GLU A 32 -0.52 -22.59 0.53
N LYS A 33 0.34 -21.57 0.41
CA LYS A 33 0.45 -20.51 1.44
C LYS A 33 -0.82 -19.68 1.52
N TRP A 34 -1.41 -19.32 0.38
CA TRP A 34 -2.68 -18.57 0.37
C TRP A 34 -3.85 -19.45 0.81
N ALA A 35 -3.88 -20.72 0.39
CA ALA A 35 -4.90 -21.66 0.84
C ALA A 35 -4.94 -21.77 2.38
N ARG A 36 -3.78 -21.76 3.05
CA ARG A 36 -3.70 -21.74 4.52
C ARG A 36 -4.26 -20.45 5.14
N VAL A 37 -4.10 -19.30 4.48
CA VAL A 37 -4.69 -18.04 4.94
C VAL A 37 -6.22 -18.15 4.89
N LEU A 38 -6.76 -18.66 3.79
CA LEU A 38 -8.20 -18.83 3.62
C LEU A 38 -8.81 -19.89 4.54
N ALA A 39 -8.00 -20.82 5.05
CA ALA A 39 -8.41 -21.84 6.02
C ALA A 39 -8.50 -21.31 7.46
N ILE A 40 -7.97 -20.11 7.73
CA ILE A 40 -8.06 -19.46 9.05
C ILE A 40 -9.23 -18.48 9.02
N ASP A 41 -10.26 -18.74 9.83
CA ASP A 41 -11.49 -17.95 9.83
C ASP A 41 -11.26 -16.48 10.18
N GLU A 42 -10.35 -16.18 11.10
CA GLU A 42 -9.97 -14.81 11.46
C GLU A 42 -9.41 -14.05 10.26
N HIS A 43 -8.49 -14.67 9.51
CA HIS A 43 -7.90 -14.08 8.32
C HIS A 43 -8.94 -13.89 7.22
N LYS A 44 -9.80 -14.88 7.00
CA LYS A 44 -10.89 -14.80 6.04
C LYS A 44 -11.89 -13.70 6.40
N THR A 45 -12.15 -13.50 7.69
CA THR A 45 -13.01 -12.42 8.19
C THR A 45 -12.41 -11.06 7.85
N VAL A 46 -11.12 -10.83 8.11
CA VAL A 46 -10.43 -9.59 7.74
C VAL A 46 -10.49 -9.33 6.22
N LEU A 47 -10.26 -10.36 5.41
CA LEU A 47 -10.30 -10.23 3.94
C LEU A 47 -11.71 -9.88 3.43
N LYS A 48 -12.74 -10.49 4.01
CA LYS A 48 -14.15 -10.18 3.70
C LYS A 48 -14.55 -8.81 4.19
N GLU A 49 -14.11 -8.43 5.38
CA GLU A 49 -14.38 -7.11 5.94
C GLU A 49 -13.84 -6.02 5.01
N PHE A 50 -12.62 -6.16 4.50
CA PHE A 50 -12.11 -5.29 3.43
C PHE A 50 -13.01 -5.32 2.18
N ALA A 51 -13.43 -6.49 1.70
CA ALA A 51 -14.21 -6.57 0.45
C ALA A 51 -15.64 -6.00 0.60
N ASP A 52 -16.27 -6.24 1.73
CA ASP A 52 -17.71 -6.08 1.94
C ASP A 52 -18.06 -4.82 2.75
N ASN A 53 -17.14 -4.26 3.54
CA ASN A 53 -17.38 -3.02 4.29
C ASN A 53 -16.94 -1.79 3.46
N PRO A 54 -17.85 -0.87 3.09
CA PRO A 54 -17.51 0.36 2.37
C PRO A 54 -16.51 1.29 3.09
N GLN A 55 -16.43 1.21 4.41
CA GLN A 55 -15.56 2.07 5.23
C GLN A 55 -14.12 1.53 5.34
N GLU A 56 -13.91 0.24 5.11
CA GLU A 56 -12.59 -0.36 5.13
C GLU A 56 -11.91 -0.16 3.78
N LEU A 57 -11.12 0.91 3.69
CA LEU A 57 -10.47 1.33 2.44
C LEU A 57 -9.11 0.68 2.21
N VAL A 58 -8.47 0.15 3.25
CA VAL A 58 -7.10 -0.33 3.20
C VAL A 58 -7.04 -1.75 3.76
N LEU A 59 -6.37 -2.61 3.02
CA LEU A 59 -5.95 -3.92 3.49
C LEU A 59 -4.46 -4.07 3.24
N VAL A 60 -3.74 -4.55 4.24
CA VAL A 60 -2.33 -4.88 4.13
C VAL A 60 -2.15 -6.36 4.38
N ILE A 61 -1.36 -7.01 3.52
CA ILE A 61 -0.96 -8.41 3.65
C ILE A 61 0.53 -8.44 3.94
N VAL A 62 0.91 -8.95 5.10
CA VAL A 62 2.31 -8.99 5.54
C VAL A 62 2.84 -10.42 5.51
N LEU A 63 4.05 -10.59 4.97
CA LEU A 63 4.84 -11.81 5.12
C LEU A 63 5.79 -11.66 6.31
N THR A 64 5.46 -12.32 7.42
CA THR A 64 6.29 -12.28 8.63
C THR A 64 7.62 -13.01 8.43
N GLN A 65 8.57 -12.78 9.35
CA GLN A 65 9.85 -13.49 9.38
C GLN A 65 9.70 -15.01 9.52
N ASN A 66 8.60 -15.47 10.15
CA ASN A 66 8.26 -16.88 10.28
C ASN A 66 7.55 -17.45 9.03
N ALA A 67 7.59 -16.72 7.91
CA ALA A 67 6.94 -17.07 6.64
C ALA A 67 5.42 -17.31 6.77
N GLN A 68 4.77 -16.63 7.69
CA GLN A 68 3.30 -16.57 7.80
C GLN A 68 2.79 -15.35 7.03
N ILE A 69 1.62 -15.49 6.44
CA ILE A 69 0.91 -14.39 5.79
C ILE A 69 -0.17 -13.92 6.74
N ILE A 70 -0.15 -12.63 7.08
CA ILE A 70 -1.12 -12.02 8.00
C ILE A 70 -1.84 -10.88 7.27
N PRO A 71 -3.17 -10.97 7.08
CA PRO A 71 -3.99 -9.85 6.64
C PRO A 71 -4.32 -8.91 7.82
N THR A 72 -4.33 -7.61 7.56
CA THR A 72 -4.75 -6.58 8.54
C THR A 72 -5.39 -5.38 7.83
N LEU A 73 -6.38 -4.77 8.47
CA LEU A 73 -7.03 -3.52 8.01
C LEU A 73 -6.31 -2.27 8.51
N SER A 74 -5.38 -2.44 9.44
CA SER A 74 -4.56 -1.35 9.98
C SER A 74 -3.14 -1.39 9.40
N PHE A 75 -2.45 -0.25 9.49
CA PHE A 75 -1.06 -0.20 9.09
C PHE A 75 -0.20 -1.06 10.04
N PRO A 76 0.62 -2.02 9.53
CA PRO A 76 1.29 -3.02 10.35
C PRO A 76 2.55 -2.46 11.02
N LEU A 77 2.37 -1.64 12.07
CA LEU A 77 3.46 -1.00 12.81
C LEU A 77 4.44 -2.00 13.43
N GLU A 78 3.96 -3.18 13.83
CA GLU A 78 4.81 -4.23 14.40
C GLU A 78 5.65 -4.95 13.34
N GLN A 79 5.24 -4.90 12.08
CA GLN A 79 5.87 -5.62 10.98
C GLN A 79 6.45 -4.68 9.91
N LEU A 80 6.84 -3.45 10.27
CA LEU A 80 7.41 -2.44 9.33
C LEU A 80 8.64 -2.90 8.55
N LYS A 81 9.35 -3.93 9.04
CA LYS A 81 10.53 -4.51 8.38
C LYS A 81 10.18 -5.67 7.45
N SER A 82 8.93 -6.10 7.44
CA SER A 82 8.46 -7.24 6.67
C SER A 82 8.10 -6.81 5.26
N LYS A 83 8.20 -7.75 4.31
CA LYS A 83 7.65 -7.56 2.97
C LYS A 83 6.14 -7.72 3.04
N GLY A 84 5.43 -7.00 2.19
CA GLY A 84 3.99 -7.16 2.09
C GLY A 84 3.45 -6.66 0.77
N VAL A 85 2.14 -6.66 0.69
CA VAL A 85 1.38 -5.96 -0.35
C VAL A 85 0.24 -5.21 0.31
N PHE A 86 -0.26 -4.19 -0.36
CA PHE A 86 -1.45 -3.47 0.07
C PHE A 86 -2.49 -3.42 -1.05
N PHE A 87 -3.74 -3.31 -0.62
CA PHE A 87 -4.92 -3.13 -1.44
C PHE A 87 -5.64 -1.89 -0.92
N ILE A 88 -5.90 -0.91 -1.80
CA ILE A 88 -6.60 0.32 -1.44
C ILE A 88 -7.82 0.46 -2.34
N LYS A 89 -9.00 0.69 -1.75
CA LYS A 89 -10.20 1.03 -2.52
C LYS A 89 -10.11 2.45 -3.06
N LYS A 90 -10.48 2.64 -4.32
CA LYS A 90 -10.57 3.97 -4.94
C LYS A 90 -11.75 4.77 -4.39
N HIS A 91 -12.79 4.09 -3.92
CA HIS A 91 -14.03 4.68 -3.41
C HIS A 91 -14.54 3.89 -2.19
N PRO A 92 -15.26 4.54 -1.25
CA PRO A 92 -15.86 3.89 -0.09
C PRO A 92 -17.11 3.10 -0.48
N ILE A 93 -16.89 1.95 -1.13
CA ILE A 93 -17.95 1.06 -1.63
C ILE A 93 -17.66 -0.39 -1.25
N VAL A 94 -18.71 -1.22 -1.31
CA VAL A 94 -18.55 -2.66 -1.40
C VAL A 94 -17.84 -2.97 -2.71
N ILE A 95 -16.77 -3.76 -2.68
CA ILE A 95 -16.06 -4.16 -3.90
C ILE A 95 -17.01 -5.03 -4.72
N PRO A 96 -17.39 -4.63 -5.95
CA PRO A 96 -18.28 -5.44 -6.78
C PRO A 96 -17.69 -6.83 -7.03
N ARG A 97 -18.53 -7.83 -7.30
CA ARG A 97 -18.05 -9.19 -7.60
C ARG A 97 -17.47 -9.32 -9.02
N GLU A 98 -17.75 -8.35 -9.89
CA GLU A 98 -17.30 -8.28 -11.28
C GLU A 98 -16.45 -7.02 -11.47
N ASP A 99 -15.48 -7.06 -12.39
CA ASP A 99 -14.59 -5.93 -12.75
C ASP A 99 -13.93 -5.23 -11.54
N PHE A 100 -13.69 -5.96 -10.45
CA PHE A 100 -13.24 -5.38 -9.18
C PHE A 100 -11.83 -4.77 -9.27
N GLU A 101 -11.01 -5.16 -10.24
CA GLU A 101 -9.71 -4.55 -10.53
C GLU A 101 -9.81 -3.05 -10.86
N LYS A 102 -10.97 -2.58 -11.34
CA LYS A 102 -11.22 -1.17 -11.60
C LYS A 102 -11.37 -0.36 -10.32
N TYR A 103 -11.72 -1.00 -9.20
CA TYR A 103 -12.06 -0.34 -7.94
C TYR A 103 -10.95 -0.42 -6.89
N ILE A 104 -9.89 -1.20 -7.14
CA ILE A 104 -8.77 -1.38 -6.22
C ILE A 104 -7.45 -0.90 -6.82
N ILE A 105 -6.58 -0.38 -5.96
CA ILE A 105 -5.18 -0.08 -6.23
C ILE A 105 -4.36 -1.15 -5.51
N LEU A 106 -3.42 -1.75 -6.23
CA LEU A 106 -2.53 -2.80 -5.75
C LEU A 106 -1.12 -2.26 -5.65
N GLY A 107 -0.40 -2.59 -4.59
CA GLY A 107 1.01 -2.24 -4.49
C GLY A 107 1.79 -3.12 -3.52
N ASP A 108 3.11 -3.06 -3.61
CA ASP A 108 4.03 -3.75 -2.72
C ASP A 108 4.42 -2.88 -1.52
N LEU A 109 4.66 -3.53 -0.38
CA LEU A 109 5.20 -2.92 0.82
C LEU A 109 6.66 -3.38 0.98
N SER A 110 7.58 -2.42 0.85
CA SER A 110 9.01 -2.68 0.98
C SER A 110 9.49 -2.61 2.42
N SER A 111 10.38 -3.54 2.78
CA SER A 111 11.10 -3.53 4.05
C SER A 111 12.09 -2.36 4.20
N ARG A 112 12.26 -1.57 3.13
CA ARG A 112 13.13 -0.37 3.06
C ARG A 112 12.33 0.87 2.65
N ALA A 113 11.10 1.02 3.14
CA ALA A 113 10.19 2.09 2.77
C ALA A 113 10.82 3.50 2.83
N ILE A 114 11.62 3.80 3.86
CA ILE A 114 12.29 5.11 3.99
C ILE A 114 13.38 5.31 2.92
N ASP A 115 14.14 4.26 2.59
CA ASP A 115 15.13 4.35 1.51
C ASP A 115 14.41 4.55 0.17
N GLN A 116 13.36 3.78 -0.11
CA GLN A 116 12.58 3.91 -1.34
C GLN A 116 11.92 5.28 -1.45
N LEU A 117 11.39 5.83 -0.35
CA LEU A 117 10.83 7.17 -0.32
C LEU A 117 11.87 8.23 -0.68
N SER A 118 13.10 8.10 -0.16
CA SER A 118 14.17 9.04 -0.52
C SER A 118 14.55 8.96 -2.00
N VAL A 119 14.63 7.75 -2.56
CA VAL A 119 14.90 7.53 -3.98
C VAL A 119 13.77 8.10 -4.84
N ALA A 120 12.51 7.77 -4.52
CA ALA A 120 11.34 8.30 -5.23
C ALA A 120 11.26 9.83 -5.14
N THR A 121 11.68 10.41 -4.02
CA THR A 121 11.75 11.87 -3.87
C THR A 121 12.74 12.48 -4.86
N ASP A 122 13.94 11.94 -4.96
CA ASP A 122 14.97 12.50 -5.86
C ASP A 122 14.75 12.16 -7.33
N GLU A 123 14.30 10.96 -7.64
CA GLU A 123 14.21 10.46 -9.02
C GLU A 123 12.85 10.74 -9.67
N ILE A 124 11.79 10.88 -8.88
CA ILE A 124 10.42 11.03 -9.39
C ILE A 124 9.84 12.38 -8.95
N PHE A 125 9.66 12.61 -7.65
CA PHE A 125 8.88 13.76 -7.18
C PHE A 125 9.57 15.10 -7.42
N VAL A 126 10.88 15.22 -7.14
CA VAL A 126 11.61 16.46 -7.38
C VAL A 126 11.62 16.83 -8.86
N PRO A 127 11.99 15.96 -9.81
CA PRO A 127 11.91 16.28 -11.23
C PRO A 127 10.48 16.59 -11.68
N LEU A 128 9.50 15.80 -11.25
CA LEU A 128 8.10 16.00 -11.61
C LEU A 128 7.61 17.40 -11.19
N LEU A 129 7.95 17.82 -9.97
CA LEU A 129 7.43 19.04 -9.35
C LEU A 129 8.34 20.27 -9.51
N SER A 130 9.52 20.13 -10.12
CA SER A 130 10.46 21.26 -10.29
C SER A 130 10.60 21.67 -11.75
N PHE A 131 10.34 20.75 -12.68
CA PHE A 131 10.55 21.02 -14.10
C PHE A 131 9.44 21.94 -14.64
N ALA A 132 9.82 23.13 -15.09
CA ALA A 132 8.88 24.17 -15.53
C ALA A 132 7.96 23.69 -16.67
N GLU A 133 8.42 22.75 -17.50
CA GLU A 133 7.57 22.19 -18.55
C GLU A 133 6.40 21.36 -18.04
N ASN A 134 6.48 20.80 -16.83
CA ASN A 134 5.39 20.05 -16.20
C ASN A 134 4.30 20.96 -15.65
N HIS A 135 4.55 22.28 -15.63
CA HIS A 135 3.65 23.29 -15.06
C HIS A 135 3.10 24.27 -16.10
N LYS A 136 3.19 23.95 -17.40
CA LYS A 136 2.76 24.84 -18.50
C LYS A 136 1.31 25.32 -18.34
N ASP A 137 0.45 24.48 -17.76
CA ASP A 137 -0.97 24.78 -17.54
C ASP A 137 -1.28 25.30 -16.12
N TRP A 138 -0.25 25.49 -15.28
CA TRP A 138 -0.44 25.91 -13.89
C TRP A 138 -0.40 27.44 -13.79
N PRO A 139 -1.21 28.06 -12.92
CA PRO A 139 -1.02 29.45 -12.56
C PRO A 139 0.39 29.67 -11.98
N GLU A 140 1.05 30.76 -12.37
CA GLU A 140 2.43 31.07 -11.96
C GLU A 140 2.64 31.01 -10.44
N CYS A 141 1.68 31.53 -9.67
CA CYS A 141 1.75 31.48 -8.21
C CYS A 141 1.75 30.06 -7.63
N VAL A 142 1.06 29.11 -8.27
CA VAL A 142 1.02 27.71 -7.87
C VAL A 142 2.34 27.02 -8.23
N ALA A 143 2.87 27.28 -9.43
CA ALA A 143 4.15 26.72 -9.85
C ALA A 143 5.30 27.18 -8.92
N GLN A 144 5.33 28.46 -8.57
CA GLN A 144 6.31 29.02 -7.63
C GLN A 144 6.17 28.43 -6.22
N ASP A 145 4.94 28.27 -5.73
CA ASP A 145 4.69 27.70 -4.41
C ASP A 145 5.11 26.24 -4.33
N VAL A 146 4.76 25.43 -5.34
CA VAL A 146 5.19 24.02 -5.41
C VAL A 146 6.70 23.90 -5.48
N GLN A 147 7.39 24.72 -6.31
CA GLN A 147 8.85 24.72 -6.36
C GLN A 147 9.49 25.03 -4.99
N LYS A 148 8.90 25.95 -4.22
CA LYS A 148 9.36 26.27 -2.87
C LYS A 148 9.15 25.10 -1.91
N HIS A 149 8.01 24.42 -1.99
CA HIS A 149 7.66 23.30 -1.12
C HIS A 149 8.45 22.01 -1.43
N VAL A 150 8.86 21.78 -2.68
CA VAL A 150 9.67 20.60 -3.08
C VAL A 150 10.99 20.52 -2.32
N HIS A 151 11.66 21.66 -2.12
CA HIS A 151 12.91 21.72 -1.36
C HIS A 151 12.68 21.36 0.12
N SER A 152 11.55 21.80 0.68
CA SER A 152 11.16 21.44 2.04
C SER A 152 10.83 19.94 2.16
N LEU A 153 10.09 19.38 1.19
CA LEU A 153 9.78 17.95 1.13
C LEU A 153 11.07 17.12 1.15
N LYS A 154 12.01 17.44 0.25
CA LYS A 154 13.31 16.77 0.18
C LYS A 154 14.03 16.84 1.53
N SER A 155 14.11 18.03 2.12
CA SER A 155 14.77 18.23 3.42
C SER A 155 14.15 17.36 4.52
N THR A 156 12.82 17.33 4.62
CA THR A 156 12.10 16.51 5.61
C THR A 156 12.35 15.02 5.41
N VAL A 157 12.26 14.51 4.18
CA VAL A 157 12.51 13.09 3.89
C VAL A 157 13.92 12.67 4.31
N TYR A 158 14.92 13.51 4.03
CA TYR A 158 16.31 13.25 4.41
C TYR A 158 16.55 13.33 5.91
N GLN A 159 15.91 14.27 6.62
CA GLN A 159 15.96 14.35 8.09
C GLN A 159 15.41 13.07 8.72
N VAL A 160 14.25 12.59 8.26
CA VAL A 160 13.62 11.34 8.75
C VAL A 160 14.53 10.14 8.46
N LYS A 161 15.08 10.04 7.24
CA LYS A 161 16.02 8.96 6.87
C LYS A 161 17.25 8.93 7.77
N ASN A 162 17.85 10.09 8.03
CA ASN A 162 19.03 10.21 8.89
C ASN A 162 18.71 9.83 10.33
N HIS A 163 17.59 10.31 10.88
CA HIS A 163 17.15 9.97 12.22
C HIS A 163 16.90 8.47 12.39
N PHE A 164 16.23 7.84 11.43
CA PHE A 164 16.00 6.40 11.42
C PHE A 164 17.31 5.61 11.38
N ASN A 165 18.26 6.00 10.52
CA ASN A 165 19.58 5.36 10.44
C ASN A 165 20.42 5.56 11.71
N TYR A 166 20.32 6.72 12.35
CA TYR A 166 20.98 6.99 13.62
C TYR A 166 20.45 6.07 14.72
N ILE A 167 19.14 5.99 14.92
CA ILE A 167 18.50 5.10 15.90
C ILE A 167 18.90 3.65 15.64
N LYS A 168 18.84 3.21 14.38
CA LYS A 168 19.22 1.85 13.98
C LYS A 168 20.67 1.53 14.35
N THR A 169 21.59 2.46 14.09
CA THR A 169 23.01 2.32 14.44
C THR A 169 23.22 2.29 15.95
N TYR A 170 22.53 3.14 16.69
CA TYR A 170 22.64 3.24 18.14
C TYR A 170 22.15 1.96 18.84
N ILE A 171 20.99 1.43 18.45
CA ILE A 171 20.45 0.18 19.00
C ILE A 171 21.40 -1.00 18.74
N ASN A 172 21.93 -1.13 17.53
CA ASN A 172 22.87 -2.20 17.20
C ASN A 172 24.16 -2.14 18.02
N ARG A 173 24.59 -0.95 18.47
CA ARG A 173 25.76 -0.78 19.34
C ARG A 173 25.52 -1.09 20.82
N ILE A 174 24.26 -1.14 21.26
CA ILE A 174 23.90 -1.44 22.65
C ILE A 174 23.62 -2.95 22.84
N ILE A 175 23.15 -3.62 21.80
CA ILE A 175 22.74 -5.04 21.86
C ILE A 175 23.91 -6.00 21.52
N LEU A 176 24.97 -5.51 20.88
CA LEU A 176 26.22 -6.23 20.61
C LEU A 176 27.32 -5.76 21.58
#